data_AF-A0A4Q1DBL2-F1
#
_entry.id   AF-A0A4Q1DBL2-F1
#
_cell.length_a   1.000
_cell.length_b   1.000
_cell.length_c   1.000
_cell.angle_alpha   90.00
_cell.angle_beta   90.00
_cell.angle_gamma   90.00
#
_symmetry.space_group_name_H-M   'P 1'
#
loop_
_entity.id
_entity.type
_entity.pdbx_description
1 polymer ?
#
loop_
_entity_poly.entity_id
_entity_poly.type
_entity_poly.pdbx_seq_one_letter_code
_entity_poly.pdbx_strand_id
1 'polypeptide(L)'
;MIHFKKIAALIAASLPVLAAHSQDVTYWKVNGNSGTSPADHFLGTSDDQDLIFKRNGVRAGWLNTSLYSTSFGVSALNAGTTGYANTAIGHFALFANMSGSYNVGIGTNALYSNATGSSNVALGQSALYYNTSGSGNTAIGYNALTGNATGSRNIALGYYALSENTTGSDNIALGSSSLTKNTGGGNNLAFGGNALRYNTTGHSNIGLGQSALYSNMTGNDNVALGAGALYANTIGNRNLAFGTSALYANTEGSLNVAFGGWALWSNKLGSANFAFGENALFSNTNGSSNLAFGINSLKLNTTGTANLGIGENALLSNTVGSANIAIGTSSGSAITTGSNNIAIGINAQVAAAAGSNQLSIGNLIYATEVNGSGSVVSTGNVGIGTMSPSDKLSVNGAVRCKKILVNHSGWADYVFDSTYKLPELISLEQYIKKYKHLPGIPSAAEVADKGIDVAENQVMLLKKIEELTLYVIGQNKKLESVVSDNEELKKKLRQLMNK
;
A
#
# COMPACT_ATOMS: atom_id res chain seq x y z
N MET A 1 -51.41 -39.00 -98.48
CA MET A 1 -50.52 -39.41 -97.37
C MET A 1 -49.09 -38.82 -97.42
N ILE A 2 -48.56 -38.40 -98.57
CA ILE A 2 -47.15 -37.94 -98.68
C ILE A 2 -46.94 -36.50 -98.14
N HIS A 3 -47.95 -35.63 -98.13
CA HIS A 3 -47.82 -34.25 -97.61
C HIS A 3 -47.83 -34.15 -96.07
N PHE A 4 -48.50 -35.08 -95.36
CA PHE A 4 -48.50 -35.09 -93.89
C PHE A 4 -47.14 -35.51 -93.29
N LYS A 5 -46.39 -36.39 -93.97
CA LYS A 5 -45.04 -36.78 -93.51
C LYS A 5 -44.01 -35.64 -93.63
N LYS A 6 -44.16 -34.73 -94.61
CA LYS A 6 -43.26 -33.57 -94.77
C LYS A 6 -43.47 -32.50 -93.70
N ILE A 7 -44.71 -32.28 -93.26
CA ILE A 7 -45.02 -31.32 -92.18
C ILE A 7 -44.52 -31.84 -90.83
N ALA A 8 -44.71 -33.13 -90.54
CA ALA A 8 -44.17 -33.74 -89.32
C ALA A 8 -42.63 -33.72 -89.27
N ALA A 9 -41.96 -33.91 -90.40
CA ALA A 9 -40.50 -33.80 -90.50
C ALA A 9 -39.99 -32.36 -90.33
N LEU A 10 -40.73 -31.36 -90.81
CA LEU A 10 -40.38 -29.95 -90.63
C LEU A 10 -40.57 -29.50 -89.16
N ILE A 11 -41.63 -29.98 -88.50
CA ILE A 11 -41.88 -29.72 -87.07
C ILE A 11 -40.83 -30.43 -86.20
N ALA A 12 -40.48 -31.68 -86.52
CA ALA A 12 -39.44 -32.43 -85.84
C ALA A 12 -38.02 -31.85 -86.04
N ALA A 13 -37.76 -31.20 -87.18
CA ALA A 13 -36.50 -30.50 -87.44
C ALA A 13 -36.44 -29.09 -86.78
N SER A 14 -37.59 -28.48 -86.47
CA SER A 14 -37.66 -27.22 -85.72
C SER A 14 -37.64 -27.38 -84.19
N LEU A 15 -37.97 -28.57 -83.68
CA LEU A 15 -37.99 -28.87 -82.23
C LEU A 15 -36.59 -28.76 -81.55
N PRO A 16 -35.47 -29.18 -82.17
CA PRO A 16 -34.13 -28.93 -81.62
C PRO A 16 -33.73 -27.45 -81.68
N VAL A 17 -34.24 -26.69 -82.66
CA VAL A 17 -33.94 -25.26 -82.83
C VAL A 17 -34.69 -24.41 -81.79
N LEU A 18 -35.88 -24.85 -81.36
CA LEU A 18 -36.65 -24.19 -80.30
C LEU A 18 -36.17 -24.56 -78.88
N ALA A 19 -35.55 -25.73 -78.70
CA ALA A 19 -34.95 -26.14 -77.42
C ALA A 19 -33.53 -25.58 -77.21
N ALA A 20 -32.84 -25.17 -78.27
CA ALA A 20 -31.51 -24.55 -78.19
C ALA A 20 -31.54 -23.02 -78.01
N HIS A 21 -32.72 -22.37 -78.06
CA HIS A 21 -32.87 -20.91 -77.96
C HIS A 21 -33.48 -20.41 -76.65
N SER A 22 -33.61 -21.24 -75.60
CA SER A 22 -34.01 -20.77 -74.26
C SER A 22 -32.93 -20.85 -73.19
N GLN A 23 -31.71 -21.27 -73.55
CA GLN A 23 -30.54 -21.05 -72.70
C GLN A 23 -30.00 -19.66 -73.01
N ASP A 24 -30.77 -18.67 -72.60
CA ASP A 24 -30.37 -17.28 -72.60
C ASP A 24 -29.09 -17.18 -71.75
N VAL A 25 -27.95 -17.09 -72.44
CA VAL A 25 -26.59 -17.02 -71.89
C VAL A 25 -26.36 -15.78 -71.03
N THR A 26 -27.38 -14.92 -70.88
CA THR A 26 -27.36 -13.74 -70.03
C THR A 26 -27.97 -13.97 -68.63
N TYR A 27 -28.48 -15.16 -68.30
CA TYR A 27 -29.02 -15.44 -66.96
C TYR A 27 -28.04 -16.20 -66.03
N TRP A 28 -27.95 -15.70 -64.80
CA TRP A 28 -27.29 -16.39 -63.68
C TRP A 28 -28.01 -17.70 -63.35
N LYS A 29 -27.34 -18.84 -63.54
CA LYS A 29 -27.87 -20.15 -63.12
C LYS A 29 -27.67 -20.33 -61.62
N VAL A 30 -28.75 -20.67 -60.90
CA VAL A 30 -28.77 -20.85 -59.42
C VAL A 30 -28.09 -22.14 -58.94
N ASN A 31 -27.67 -22.99 -59.86
CA ASN A 31 -27.03 -24.29 -59.64
C ASN A 31 -25.52 -24.27 -59.94
N GLY A 32 -24.93 -23.07 -60.10
CA GLY A 32 -23.52 -22.88 -60.42
C GLY A 32 -23.23 -22.98 -61.92
N ASN A 33 -22.19 -22.29 -62.35
CA ASN A 33 -21.80 -22.20 -63.76
C ASN A 33 -20.46 -22.94 -63.97
N SER A 34 -20.46 -24.03 -64.75
CA SER A 34 -19.22 -24.64 -65.23
C SER A 34 -18.65 -23.79 -66.40
N GLY A 35 -17.37 -23.43 -66.35
CA GLY A 35 -16.71 -22.68 -67.44
C GLY A 35 -16.74 -21.15 -67.30
N THR A 36 -16.89 -20.60 -66.10
CA THR A 36 -16.87 -19.14 -65.90
C THR A 36 -15.47 -18.55 -66.04
N SER A 37 -15.39 -17.50 -66.85
CA SER A 37 -14.27 -16.54 -66.90
C SER A 37 -14.58 -15.34 -65.99
N PRO A 38 -13.71 -14.99 -65.02
CA PRO A 38 -13.91 -13.80 -64.17
C PRO A 38 -13.98 -12.47 -64.93
N ALA A 39 -13.42 -12.40 -66.14
CA ALA A 39 -13.50 -11.20 -66.99
C ALA A 39 -14.89 -11.00 -67.59
N ASP A 40 -15.61 -12.10 -67.86
CA ASP A 40 -16.86 -12.07 -68.62
C ASP A 40 -18.09 -12.37 -67.74
N HIS A 41 -17.89 -13.01 -66.58
CA HIS A 41 -18.95 -13.49 -65.71
C HIS A 41 -18.78 -12.95 -64.29
N PHE A 42 -19.32 -11.76 -64.05
CA PHE A 42 -19.29 -11.08 -62.75
C PHE A 42 -20.68 -10.56 -62.36
N LEU A 43 -20.87 -10.26 -61.08
CA LEU A 43 -22.03 -9.53 -60.56
C LEU A 43 -21.59 -8.09 -60.25
N GLY A 44 -21.80 -7.17 -61.19
CA GLY A 44 -21.29 -5.81 -61.05
C GLY A 44 -21.36 -4.99 -62.33
N THR A 45 -20.46 -4.03 -62.45
CA THR A 45 -20.31 -3.08 -63.57
C THR A 45 -18.98 -3.33 -64.31
N SER A 46 -18.96 -3.08 -65.63
CA SER A 46 -17.74 -3.14 -66.45
C SER A 46 -17.02 -1.79 -66.58
N ASP A 47 -17.66 -0.73 -66.09
CA ASP A 47 -17.15 0.64 -66.01
C ASP A 47 -16.90 1.04 -64.55
N ASP A 48 -16.31 2.23 -64.33
CA ASP A 48 -16.02 2.76 -62.99
C ASP A 48 -17.25 3.45 -62.38
N GLN A 49 -18.39 2.75 -62.42
CA GLN A 49 -19.64 3.17 -61.80
C GLN A 49 -20.01 2.22 -60.67
N ASP A 50 -20.66 2.76 -59.64
CA ASP A 50 -21.01 2.03 -58.42
C ASP A 50 -22.02 0.90 -58.65
N LEU A 51 -21.84 -0.23 -57.97
CA LEU A 51 -22.87 -1.26 -57.84
C LEU A 51 -23.76 -0.98 -56.61
N ILE A 52 -25.07 -0.84 -56.83
CA ILE A 52 -26.05 -0.58 -55.77
C ILE A 52 -27.05 -1.73 -55.65
N PHE A 53 -27.14 -2.34 -54.46
CA PHE A 53 -28.18 -3.30 -54.11
C PHE A 53 -29.37 -2.56 -53.49
N LYS A 54 -30.61 -2.87 -53.90
CA LYS A 54 -31.83 -2.25 -53.36
C LYS A 54 -32.85 -3.30 -52.91
N ARG A 55 -33.65 -2.97 -51.89
CA ARG A 55 -34.83 -3.72 -51.45
C ARG A 55 -36.02 -2.78 -51.37
N ASN A 56 -37.05 -3.01 -52.20
CA ASN A 56 -38.24 -2.15 -52.28
C ASN A 56 -37.89 -0.65 -52.47
N GLY A 57 -36.96 -0.36 -53.39
CA GLY A 57 -36.49 1.00 -53.67
C GLY A 57 -35.45 1.57 -52.67
N VAL A 58 -35.25 0.95 -51.51
CA VAL A 58 -34.30 1.41 -50.48
C VAL A 58 -32.92 0.78 -50.70
N ARG A 59 -31.84 1.58 -50.61
CA ARG A 59 -30.46 1.08 -50.70
C ARG A 59 -30.17 0.08 -49.58
N ALA A 60 -29.72 -1.11 -49.97
CA ALA A 60 -29.39 -2.24 -49.13
C ALA A 60 -27.93 -2.72 -49.31
N GLY A 61 -27.18 -2.11 -50.23
CA GLY A 61 -25.74 -2.28 -50.35
C GLY A 61 -25.15 -1.33 -51.40
N TRP A 62 -23.86 -1.02 -51.27
CA TRP A 62 -23.16 -0.03 -52.06
C TRP A 62 -21.66 -0.34 -52.14
N LEU A 63 -21.14 -0.54 -53.34
CA LEU A 63 -19.71 -0.61 -53.61
C LEU A 63 -19.31 0.67 -54.33
N ASN A 64 -18.68 1.61 -53.62
CA ASN A 64 -18.33 2.92 -54.17
C ASN A 64 -16.84 3.02 -54.46
N THR A 65 -16.48 3.29 -55.71
CA THR A 65 -15.08 3.32 -56.16
C THR A 65 -14.40 4.66 -55.87
N SER A 66 -15.13 5.78 -55.91
CA SER A 66 -14.59 7.12 -55.68
C SER A 66 -14.26 7.41 -54.20
N LEU A 67 -15.08 6.86 -53.29
CA LEU A 67 -14.96 6.95 -51.83
C LEU A 67 -14.34 5.69 -51.24
N TYR A 68 -14.09 4.65 -52.04
CA TYR A 68 -13.51 3.37 -51.60
C TYR A 68 -14.28 2.73 -50.42
N SER A 69 -15.59 2.97 -50.38
CA SER A 69 -16.46 2.58 -49.28
C SER A 69 -17.35 1.41 -49.69
N THR A 70 -17.62 0.53 -48.73
CA THR A 70 -18.46 -0.65 -48.91
C THR A 70 -19.58 -0.64 -47.88
N SER A 71 -20.84 -0.82 -48.32
CA SER A 71 -21.96 -1.04 -47.42
C SER A 71 -22.82 -2.23 -47.80
N PHE A 72 -23.37 -2.91 -46.79
CA PHE A 72 -24.31 -4.02 -46.90
C PHE A 72 -25.30 -3.98 -45.75
N GLY A 73 -26.58 -3.77 -46.04
CA GLY A 73 -27.64 -3.59 -45.05
C GLY A 73 -28.58 -2.46 -45.44
N VAL A 74 -29.87 -2.59 -45.11
CA VAL A 74 -30.85 -1.54 -45.36
C VAL A 74 -30.45 -0.30 -44.56
N SER A 75 -30.36 0.83 -45.27
CA SER A 75 -29.93 2.12 -44.72
C SER A 75 -28.53 2.08 -44.09
N ALA A 76 -27.65 1.18 -44.54
CA ALA A 76 -26.24 1.17 -44.18
C ALA A 76 -25.48 2.25 -44.97
N LEU A 77 -24.66 3.01 -44.25
CA LEU A 77 -23.89 4.17 -44.70
C LEU A 77 -24.76 5.33 -45.23
N ASN A 78 -24.44 6.56 -44.85
CA ASN A 78 -25.13 7.75 -45.37
C ASN A 78 -24.93 7.86 -46.90
N ALA A 79 -25.98 8.22 -47.64
CA ALA A 79 -25.92 8.38 -49.10
C ALA A 79 -25.22 9.66 -49.55
N GLY A 80 -25.26 10.71 -48.71
CA GLY A 80 -24.58 11.98 -48.96
C GLY A 80 -23.22 12.10 -48.28
N THR A 81 -22.61 10.98 -47.89
CA THR A 81 -21.32 11.03 -47.21
C THR A 81 -20.21 11.54 -48.13
N THR A 82 -19.33 12.39 -47.60
CA THR A 82 -18.04 12.74 -48.20
C THR A 82 -16.88 11.96 -47.57
N GLY A 83 -17.18 11.07 -46.62
CA GLY A 83 -16.21 10.25 -45.92
C GLY A 83 -15.67 9.11 -46.77
N TYR A 84 -14.37 8.89 -46.71
CA TYR A 84 -13.63 7.93 -47.53
C TYR A 84 -13.31 6.63 -46.76
N ALA A 85 -13.20 5.50 -47.47
CA ALA A 85 -12.80 4.18 -46.99
C ALA A 85 -13.60 3.67 -45.77
N ASN A 86 -14.92 3.75 -45.84
CA ASN A 86 -15.80 3.24 -44.79
C ASN A 86 -16.33 1.83 -45.12
N THR A 87 -16.43 0.98 -44.10
CA THR A 87 -17.09 -0.33 -44.18
C THR A 87 -18.32 -0.33 -43.28
N ALA A 88 -19.52 -0.51 -43.85
CA ALA A 88 -20.79 -0.49 -43.11
C ALA A 88 -21.62 -1.75 -43.37
N ILE A 89 -21.67 -2.69 -42.43
CA ILE A 89 -22.40 -3.96 -42.56
C ILE A 89 -23.44 -4.08 -41.46
N GLY A 90 -24.73 -4.13 -41.83
CA GLY A 90 -25.84 -4.24 -40.90
C GLY A 90 -26.87 -3.12 -41.08
N HIS A 91 -28.07 -3.34 -40.54
CA HIS A 91 -29.14 -2.35 -40.58
C HIS A 91 -28.73 -1.07 -39.85
N PHE A 92 -28.80 0.07 -40.54
CA PHE A 92 -28.38 1.39 -40.04
C PHE A 92 -26.92 1.52 -39.55
N ALA A 93 -26.02 0.62 -39.95
CA ALA A 93 -24.59 0.82 -39.67
C ALA A 93 -24.09 2.10 -40.37
N LEU A 94 -23.40 3.00 -39.66
CA LEU A 94 -22.86 4.28 -40.17
C LEU A 94 -23.91 5.20 -40.86
N PHE A 95 -25.17 5.12 -40.43
CA PHE A 95 -26.29 5.83 -41.07
C PHE A 95 -26.10 7.36 -41.12
N ALA A 96 -25.60 7.98 -40.06
CA ALA A 96 -25.43 9.43 -39.98
C ALA A 96 -24.07 9.95 -40.51
N ASN A 97 -23.18 9.10 -41.03
CA ASN A 97 -21.80 9.49 -41.37
C ASN A 97 -21.72 10.52 -42.49
N MET A 98 -21.56 11.79 -42.15
CA MET A 98 -21.50 12.91 -43.10
C MET A 98 -20.12 13.03 -43.76
N SER A 99 -19.04 12.99 -42.98
CA SER A 99 -17.67 13.18 -43.51
C SER A 99 -16.59 12.32 -42.85
N GLY A 100 -16.94 11.49 -41.87
CA GLY A 100 -16.00 10.60 -41.19
C GLY A 100 -15.40 9.57 -42.13
N SER A 101 -14.08 9.39 -42.06
CA SER A 101 -13.34 8.46 -42.94
C SER A 101 -12.73 7.29 -42.16
N TYR A 102 -12.43 6.20 -42.84
CA TYR A 102 -11.78 5.01 -42.28
C TYR A 102 -12.56 4.34 -41.14
N ASN A 103 -13.89 4.41 -41.16
CA ASN A 103 -14.73 3.79 -40.15
C ASN A 103 -15.18 2.38 -40.56
N VAL A 104 -15.18 1.44 -39.60
CA VAL A 104 -15.72 0.09 -39.76
C VAL A 104 -16.90 -0.05 -38.80
N GLY A 105 -18.12 -0.15 -39.31
CA GLY A 105 -19.33 -0.43 -38.54
C GLY A 105 -19.94 -1.76 -38.97
N ILE A 106 -19.94 -2.76 -38.11
CA ILE A 106 -20.49 -4.09 -38.37
C ILE A 106 -21.46 -4.46 -37.25
N GLY A 107 -22.74 -4.62 -37.58
CA GLY A 107 -23.82 -4.89 -36.64
C GLY A 107 -24.96 -3.88 -36.80
N THR A 108 -26.14 -4.26 -36.32
CA THR A 108 -27.30 -3.35 -36.32
C THR A 108 -26.99 -2.11 -35.49
N ASN A 109 -27.16 -0.93 -36.08
CA ASN A 109 -26.90 0.38 -35.50
C ASN A 109 -25.46 0.64 -35.03
N ALA A 110 -24.47 -0.11 -35.52
CA ALA A 110 -23.07 0.19 -35.22
C ALA A 110 -22.70 1.57 -35.80
N LEU A 111 -22.12 2.47 -34.99
CA LEU A 111 -21.78 3.84 -35.37
C LEU A 111 -22.97 4.65 -35.94
N TYR A 112 -24.19 4.40 -35.48
CA TYR A 112 -25.42 5.00 -36.02
C TYR A 112 -25.35 6.53 -36.13
N SER A 113 -24.94 7.22 -35.07
CA SER A 113 -24.91 8.69 -34.97
C SER A 113 -23.61 9.35 -35.43
N ASN A 114 -22.62 8.58 -35.90
CA ASN A 114 -21.31 9.14 -36.27
C ASN A 114 -21.49 10.16 -37.38
N ALA A 115 -21.18 11.44 -37.14
CA ALA A 115 -21.32 12.50 -38.14
C ALA A 115 -19.98 12.81 -38.81
N THR A 116 -18.94 13.04 -38.01
CA THR A 116 -17.61 13.48 -38.50
C THR A 116 -16.44 12.65 -37.96
N GLY A 117 -16.68 11.77 -36.99
CA GLY A 117 -15.65 10.94 -36.37
C GLY A 117 -14.99 10.00 -37.39
N SER A 118 -13.68 9.86 -37.30
CA SER A 118 -12.88 9.06 -38.23
C SER A 118 -12.08 7.96 -37.53
N SER A 119 -11.68 6.94 -38.28
CA SER A 119 -10.85 5.82 -37.79
C SER A 119 -11.48 5.06 -36.62
N ASN A 120 -12.80 4.91 -36.61
CA ASN A 120 -13.51 4.14 -35.59
C ASN A 120 -13.81 2.72 -36.06
N VAL A 121 -13.66 1.74 -35.16
CA VAL A 121 -14.07 0.34 -35.36
C VAL A 121 -15.20 0.02 -34.39
N ALA A 122 -16.34 -0.42 -34.91
CA ALA A 122 -17.52 -0.82 -34.14
C ALA A 122 -18.02 -2.17 -34.64
N LEU A 123 -17.88 -3.22 -33.83
CA LEU A 123 -18.33 -4.58 -34.13
C LEU A 123 -19.28 -5.07 -33.04
N GLY A 124 -20.57 -5.17 -33.37
CA GLY A 124 -21.62 -5.57 -32.44
C GLY A 124 -22.86 -4.71 -32.58
N GLN A 125 -23.99 -5.21 -32.09
CA GLN A 125 -25.23 -4.43 -32.09
C GLN A 125 -25.07 -3.21 -31.17
N SER A 126 -25.36 -2.04 -31.72
CA SER A 126 -25.26 -0.72 -31.07
C SER A 126 -23.86 -0.37 -30.52
N ALA A 127 -22.79 -1.03 -31.00
CA ALA A 127 -21.43 -0.60 -30.68
C ALA A 127 -21.19 0.83 -31.19
N LEU A 128 -20.67 1.73 -30.33
CA LEU A 128 -20.44 3.15 -30.66
C LEU A 128 -21.68 3.91 -31.18
N TYR A 129 -22.90 3.51 -30.78
CA TYR A 129 -24.15 4.06 -31.32
C TYR A 129 -24.22 5.59 -31.33
N TYR A 130 -23.95 6.24 -30.18
CA TYR A 130 -24.12 7.70 -30.00
C TYR A 130 -22.88 8.53 -30.38
N ASN A 131 -21.83 7.93 -30.97
CA ASN A 131 -20.63 8.67 -31.37
C ASN A 131 -21.01 9.76 -32.37
N THR A 132 -20.63 11.01 -32.15
CA THR A 132 -20.93 12.11 -33.09
C THR A 132 -19.67 12.58 -33.82
N SER A 133 -18.58 12.82 -33.09
CA SER A 133 -17.31 13.32 -33.65
C SER A 133 -16.05 12.63 -33.09
N GLY A 134 -16.19 11.73 -32.12
CA GLY A 134 -15.08 10.98 -31.54
C GLY A 134 -14.33 10.16 -32.59
N SER A 135 -13.00 10.14 -32.51
CA SER A 135 -12.15 9.47 -33.50
C SER A 135 -11.18 8.47 -32.87
N GLY A 136 -10.77 7.48 -33.64
CA GLY A 136 -9.80 6.46 -33.19
C GLY A 136 -10.35 5.51 -32.13
N ASN A 137 -11.66 5.31 -32.03
CA ASN A 137 -12.26 4.41 -31.04
C ASN A 137 -12.39 2.99 -31.58
N THR A 138 -12.17 1.99 -30.73
CA THR A 138 -12.44 0.57 -31.03
C THR A 138 -13.48 0.04 -30.05
N ALA A 139 -14.65 -0.39 -30.54
CA ALA A 139 -15.72 -0.96 -29.74
C ALA A 139 -16.14 -2.31 -30.32
N ILE A 140 -15.96 -3.38 -29.54
CA ILE A 140 -16.28 -4.75 -29.95
C ILE A 140 -17.12 -5.40 -28.85
N GLY A 141 -18.37 -5.72 -29.17
CA GLY A 141 -19.34 -6.29 -28.24
C GLY A 141 -20.71 -5.59 -28.31
N TYR A 142 -21.72 -6.23 -27.74
CA TYR A 142 -23.05 -5.66 -27.61
C TYR A 142 -23.02 -4.42 -26.71
N ASN A 143 -23.49 -3.28 -27.22
CA ASN A 143 -23.47 -1.96 -26.56
C ASN A 143 -22.09 -1.51 -26.04
N ALA A 144 -20.99 -2.04 -26.59
CA ALA A 144 -19.66 -1.55 -26.27
C ALA A 144 -19.54 -0.08 -26.69
N LEU A 145 -19.11 0.78 -25.75
CA LEU A 145 -18.89 2.22 -25.97
C LEU A 145 -20.13 2.96 -26.53
N THR A 146 -21.35 2.48 -26.26
CA THR A 146 -22.57 2.98 -26.90
C THR A 146 -22.86 4.46 -26.62
N GLY A 147 -22.54 4.96 -25.43
CA GLY A 147 -22.84 6.34 -24.99
C GLY A 147 -21.84 7.40 -25.45
N ASN A 148 -20.73 7.00 -26.10
CA ASN A 148 -19.65 7.93 -26.46
C ASN A 148 -20.18 9.01 -27.38
N ALA A 149 -20.10 10.28 -27.00
CA ALA A 149 -20.53 11.39 -27.83
C ALA A 149 -19.35 12.00 -28.60
N THR A 150 -18.27 12.34 -27.89
CA THR A 150 -17.10 13.04 -28.47
C THR A 150 -15.75 12.45 -28.05
N GLY A 151 -15.73 11.48 -27.12
CA GLY A 151 -14.51 10.85 -26.63
C GLY A 151 -13.72 10.18 -27.76
N SER A 152 -12.39 10.25 -27.68
CA SER A 152 -11.48 9.73 -28.70
C SER A 152 -10.46 8.75 -28.12
N ARG A 153 -9.90 7.90 -28.99
CA ARG A 153 -8.85 6.92 -28.65
C ARG A 153 -9.24 5.96 -27.51
N ASN A 154 -10.51 5.58 -27.44
CA ASN A 154 -10.99 4.59 -26.48
C ASN A 154 -11.01 3.17 -27.07
N ILE A 155 -10.68 2.16 -26.25
CA ILE A 155 -10.79 0.74 -26.60
C ILE A 155 -11.80 0.11 -25.64
N ALA A 156 -12.86 -0.49 -26.17
CA ALA A 156 -13.90 -1.19 -25.43
C ALA A 156 -14.14 -2.59 -26.03
N LEU A 157 -13.76 -3.64 -25.32
CA LEU A 157 -13.94 -5.04 -25.73
C LEU A 157 -14.75 -5.77 -24.66
N GLY A 158 -16.01 -6.10 -24.98
CA GLY A 158 -16.90 -6.85 -24.11
C GLY A 158 -18.32 -6.33 -24.07
N TYR A 159 -19.22 -7.12 -23.47
CA TYR A 159 -20.61 -6.77 -23.24
C TYR A 159 -20.70 -5.53 -22.31
N TYR A 160 -21.26 -4.41 -22.80
CA TYR A 160 -21.33 -3.13 -22.08
C TYR A 160 -19.98 -2.56 -21.58
N ALA A 161 -18.85 -2.92 -22.20
CA ALA A 161 -17.59 -2.27 -21.89
C ALA A 161 -17.70 -0.78 -22.24
N LEU A 162 -17.39 0.09 -21.28
CA LEU A 162 -17.35 1.56 -21.44
C LEU A 162 -18.66 2.20 -21.95
N SER A 163 -19.81 1.57 -21.69
CA SER A 163 -21.07 1.89 -22.37
C SER A 163 -21.67 3.28 -22.07
N GLU A 164 -21.35 3.90 -20.93
CA GLU A 164 -21.86 5.23 -20.57
C GLU A 164 -20.81 6.36 -20.66
N ASN A 165 -19.65 6.09 -21.28
CA ASN A 165 -18.65 7.12 -21.60
C ASN A 165 -19.26 8.18 -22.48
N THR A 166 -19.25 9.46 -22.10
CA THR A 166 -19.80 10.53 -22.94
C THR A 166 -18.69 11.34 -23.60
N THR A 167 -17.71 11.79 -22.81
CA THR A 167 -16.60 12.65 -23.30
C THR A 167 -15.20 12.12 -22.96
N GLY A 168 -15.09 11.10 -22.10
CA GLY A 168 -13.81 10.51 -21.69
C GLY A 168 -13.01 10.00 -22.89
N SER A 169 -11.70 10.22 -22.86
CA SER A 169 -10.76 9.84 -23.92
C SER A 169 -9.60 9.01 -23.36
N ASP A 170 -8.93 8.28 -24.24
CA ASP A 170 -7.73 7.49 -23.90
C ASP A 170 -8.00 6.39 -22.86
N ASN A 171 -9.21 5.82 -22.85
CA ASN A 171 -9.58 4.74 -21.93
C ASN A 171 -9.50 3.36 -22.61
N ILE A 172 -9.10 2.35 -21.85
CA ILE A 172 -9.07 0.95 -22.28
C ILE A 172 -9.95 0.14 -21.32
N ALA A 173 -10.98 -0.53 -21.85
CA ALA A 173 -11.93 -1.35 -21.10
C ALA A 173 -12.04 -2.74 -21.75
N LEU A 174 -11.49 -3.75 -21.10
CA LEU A 174 -11.42 -5.13 -21.58
C LEU A 174 -12.13 -6.06 -20.59
N GLY A 175 -13.33 -6.51 -20.92
CA GLY A 175 -14.16 -7.38 -20.08
C GLY A 175 -15.61 -6.91 -19.97
N SER A 176 -16.50 -7.82 -19.60
CA SER A 176 -17.93 -7.51 -19.43
C SER A 176 -18.14 -6.42 -18.37
N SER A 177 -18.85 -5.37 -18.73
CA SER A 177 -19.18 -4.23 -17.87
C SER A 177 -17.95 -3.55 -17.22
N SER A 178 -16.79 -3.66 -17.87
CA SER A 178 -15.61 -2.91 -17.45
C SER A 178 -15.82 -1.43 -17.76
N LEU A 179 -15.50 -0.57 -16.79
CA LEU A 179 -15.50 0.89 -16.94
C LEU A 179 -16.86 1.49 -17.39
N THR A 180 -17.97 0.77 -17.11
CA THR A 180 -19.32 1.06 -17.64
C THR A 180 -19.81 2.48 -17.38
N LYS A 181 -19.64 3.01 -16.16
CA LYS A 181 -20.19 4.31 -15.74
C LYS A 181 -19.27 5.51 -15.98
N ASN A 182 -18.13 5.31 -16.65
CA ASN A 182 -17.24 6.43 -16.95
C ASN A 182 -18.03 7.47 -17.73
N THR A 183 -18.10 8.71 -17.29
CA THR A 183 -18.80 9.78 -18.02
C THR A 183 -17.77 10.71 -18.67
N GLY A 184 -16.75 11.12 -17.92
CA GLY A 184 -15.71 12.04 -18.40
C GLY A 184 -14.28 11.66 -18.03
N GLY A 185 -14.06 10.59 -17.25
CA GLY A 185 -12.72 10.15 -16.86
C GLY A 185 -11.87 9.78 -18.06
N GLY A 186 -10.59 10.14 -18.05
CA GLY A 186 -9.64 9.81 -19.11
C GLY A 186 -8.44 9.01 -18.62
N ASN A 187 -7.72 8.39 -19.55
CA ASN A 187 -6.49 7.63 -19.26
C ASN A 187 -6.69 6.46 -18.28
N ASN A 188 -7.88 5.84 -18.26
CA ASN A 188 -8.13 4.70 -17.39
C ASN A 188 -7.92 3.37 -18.13
N LEU A 189 -7.32 2.38 -17.44
CA LEU A 189 -7.16 1.01 -17.91
C LEU A 189 -7.95 0.06 -17.01
N ALA A 190 -8.97 -0.59 -17.55
CA ALA A 190 -9.79 -1.59 -16.89
C ALA A 190 -9.67 -2.94 -17.61
N PHE A 191 -9.15 -3.95 -16.92
CA PHE A 191 -9.07 -5.32 -17.43
C PHE A 191 -9.75 -6.27 -16.44
N GLY A 192 -10.80 -6.97 -16.87
CA GLY A 192 -11.57 -7.88 -16.06
C GLY A 192 -13.04 -7.48 -15.96
N GLY A 193 -13.90 -8.44 -15.64
CA GLY A 193 -15.32 -8.18 -15.46
C GLY A 193 -15.57 -7.19 -14.32
N ASN A 194 -16.35 -6.14 -14.60
CA ASN A 194 -16.66 -5.06 -13.65
C ASN A 194 -15.45 -4.26 -13.11
N ALA A 195 -14.26 -4.39 -13.68
CA ALA A 195 -13.14 -3.52 -13.30
C ALA A 195 -13.51 -2.05 -13.55
N LEU A 196 -13.29 -1.17 -12.55
CA LEU A 196 -13.65 0.25 -12.60
C LEU A 196 -15.12 0.54 -12.98
N ARG A 197 -16.06 -0.38 -12.72
CA ARG A 197 -17.44 -0.30 -13.21
C ARG A 197 -18.13 1.04 -12.92
N TYR A 198 -17.92 1.59 -11.72
CA TYR A 198 -18.58 2.82 -11.27
C TYR A 198 -17.73 4.10 -11.40
N ASN A 199 -16.55 4.04 -12.06
CA ASN A 199 -15.72 5.23 -12.32
C ASN A 199 -16.57 6.25 -13.06
N THR A 200 -16.72 7.48 -12.56
CA THR A 200 -17.49 8.53 -13.25
C THR A 200 -16.55 9.53 -13.91
N THR A 201 -15.76 10.24 -13.11
CA THR A 201 -14.81 11.26 -13.59
C THR A 201 -13.37 11.00 -13.18
N GLY A 202 -13.10 9.93 -12.42
CA GLY A 202 -11.75 9.53 -12.05
C GLY A 202 -10.86 9.32 -13.28
N HIS A 203 -9.61 9.75 -13.20
CA HIS A 203 -8.64 9.67 -14.29
C HIS A 203 -7.37 8.92 -13.87
N SER A 204 -6.64 8.42 -14.86
CA SER A 204 -5.34 7.76 -14.68
C SER A 204 -5.39 6.53 -13.76
N ASN A 205 -6.52 5.83 -13.70
CA ASN A 205 -6.66 4.65 -12.86
C ASN A 205 -6.36 3.36 -13.64
N ILE A 206 -5.69 2.41 -12.99
CA ILE A 206 -5.40 1.08 -13.53
C ILE A 206 -6.09 0.05 -12.65
N GLY A 207 -7.08 -0.66 -13.17
CA GLY A 207 -7.75 -1.79 -12.52
C GLY A 207 -7.56 -3.07 -13.34
N LEU A 208 -6.71 -3.99 -12.86
CA LEU A 208 -6.51 -5.31 -13.46
C LEU A 208 -6.99 -6.40 -12.49
N GLY A 209 -8.10 -7.06 -12.84
CA GLY A 209 -8.74 -8.09 -12.03
C GLY A 209 -10.25 -7.93 -12.01
N GLN A 210 -10.96 -9.01 -11.72
CA GLN A 210 -12.42 -8.93 -11.54
C GLN A 210 -12.74 -7.95 -10.40
N SER A 211 -13.61 -6.98 -10.69
CA SER A 211 -14.04 -5.94 -9.74
C SER A 211 -12.90 -5.13 -9.08
N ALA A 212 -11.72 -5.05 -9.70
CA ALA A 212 -10.68 -4.11 -9.26
C ALA A 212 -11.20 -2.66 -9.39
N LEU A 213 -11.05 -1.85 -8.35
CA LEU A 213 -11.56 -0.46 -8.29
C LEU A 213 -13.07 -0.33 -8.60
N TYR A 214 -13.87 -1.35 -8.28
CA TYR A 214 -15.28 -1.44 -8.66
C TYR A 214 -16.11 -0.18 -8.37
N SER A 215 -15.95 0.40 -7.17
CA SER A 215 -16.74 1.53 -6.68
C SER A 215 -16.11 2.91 -6.93
N ASN A 216 -14.95 2.99 -7.60
CA ASN A 216 -14.25 4.27 -7.79
C ASN A 216 -15.20 5.25 -8.45
N MET A 217 -15.36 6.48 -7.94
CA MET A 217 -16.21 7.50 -8.56
C MET A 217 -15.32 8.59 -9.16
N THR A 218 -14.56 9.28 -8.30
CA THR A 218 -13.74 10.44 -8.67
C THR A 218 -12.28 10.30 -8.26
N GLY A 219 -11.89 9.18 -7.63
CA GLY A 219 -10.51 8.92 -7.25
C GLY A 219 -9.60 8.81 -8.47
N ASN A 220 -8.39 9.34 -8.34
CA ASN A 220 -7.40 9.45 -9.41
C ASN A 220 -6.10 8.73 -9.06
N ASP A 221 -5.35 8.38 -10.10
CA ASP A 221 -4.00 7.81 -10.00
C ASP A 221 -3.94 6.54 -9.14
N ASN A 222 -5.03 5.76 -9.09
CA ASN A 222 -5.07 4.51 -8.33
C ASN A 222 -4.65 3.33 -9.20
N VAL A 223 -3.91 2.40 -8.62
CA VAL A 223 -3.47 1.17 -9.26
C VAL A 223 -3.94 -0.02 -8.42
N ALA A 224 -4.79 -0.87 -9.00
CA ALA A 224 -5.36 -2.04 -8.37
C ALA A 224 -5.10 -3.28 -9.22
N LEU A 225 -4.26 -4.18 -8.71
CA LEU A 225 -3.78 -5.39 -9.38
C LEU A 225 -4.19 -6.61 -8.55
N GLY A 226 -5.32 -7.24 -8.88
CA GLY A 226 -5.88 -8.37 -8.15
C GLY A 226 -7.41 -8.33 -8.14
N ALA A 227 -8.04 -9.50 -7.99
CA ALA A 227 -9.49 -9.57 -7.84
C ALA A 227 -9.92 -8.83 -6.55
N GLY A 228 -10.89 -7.90 -6.68
CA GLY A 228 -11.38 -7.09 -5.57
C GLY A 228 -10.38 -6.09 -4.97
N ALA A 229 -9.20 -5.88 -5.57
CA ALA A 229 -8.27 -4.85 -5.09
C ALA A 229 -8.92 -3.46 -5.17
N LEU A 230 -8.84 -2.66 -4.10
CA LEU A 230 -9.48 -1.33 -3.99
C LEU A 230 -10.99 -1.32 -4.30
N TYR A 231 -11.71 -2.42 -4.04
CA TYR A 231 -13.11 -2.61 -4.42
C TYR A 231 -14.05 -1.45 -4.01
N ALA A 232 -13.91 -0.95 -2.79
CA ALA A 232 -14.79 0.07 -2.21
C ALA A 232 -14.30 1.51 -2.39
N ASN A 233 -13.17 1.75 -3.08
CA ASN A 233 -12.62 3.11 -3.24
C ASN A 233 -13.67 3.98 -3.89
N THR A 234 -13.98 5.16 -3.35
CA THR A 234 -14.94 6.09 -3.96
C THR A 234 -14.24 7.34 -4.45
N ILE A 235 -13.42 7.96 -3.58
CA ILE A 235 -12.73 9.24 -3.88
C ILE A 235 -11.24 9.21 -3.56
N GLY A 236 -10.74 8.17 -2.90
CA GLY A 236 -9.33 8.05 -2.52
C GLY A 236 -8.40 8.12 -3.72
N ASN A 237 -7.25 8.78 -3.56
CA ASN A 237 -6.29 9.03 -4.63
C ASN A 237 -4.94 8.37 -4.35
N ARG A 238 -4.20 8.06 -5.42
CA ARG A 238 -2.81 7.59 -5.37
C ARG A 238 -2.63 6.37 -4.47
N ASN A 239 -3.60 5.46 -4.49
CA ASN A 239 -3.49 4.18 -3.80
C ASN A 239 -2.92 3.12 -4.74
N LEU A 240 -2.01 2.30 -4.21
CA LEU A 240 -1.43 1.16 -4.91
C LEU A 240 -1.81 -0.12 -4.16
N ALA A 241 -2.57 -1.00 -4.80
CA ALA A 241 -3.01 -2.27 -4.25
C ALA A 241 -2.58 -3.42 -5.17
N PHE A 242 -1.76 -4.32 -4.67
CA PHE A 242 -1.29 -5.51 -5.36
C PHE A 242 -1.62 -6.75 -4.52
N GLY A 243 -2.48 -7.62 -5.04
CA GLY A 243 -2.96 -8.83 -4.37
C GLY A 243 -4.47 -8.88 -4.29
N THR A 244 -5.02 -10.09 -4.11
CA THR A 244 -6.45 -10.30 -3.96
C THR A 244 -6.98 -9.49 -2.77
N SER A 245 -7.93 -8.61 -3.06
CA SER A 245 -8.59 -7.75 -2.09
C SER A 245 -7.66 -6.93 -1.18
N ALA A 246 -6.48 -6.55 -1.68
CA ALA A 246 -5.69 -5.51 -1.04
C ALA A 246 -6.47 -4.19 -1.04
N LEU A 247 -6.47 -3.46 0.08
CA LEU A 247 -7.21 -2.20 0.26
C LEU A 247 -8.73 -2.30 -0.02
N TYR A 248 -9.34 -3.47 0.20
CA TYR A 248 -10.72 -3.78 -0.20
C TYR A 248 -11.75 -2.73 0.24
N ALA A 249 -11.72 -2.30 1.51
CA ALA A 249 -12.71 -1.41 2.10
C ALA A 249 -12.35 0.09 2.02
N ASN A 250 -11.25 0.47 1.35
CA ASN A 250 -10.81 1.86 1.25
C ASN A 250 -11.92 2.68 0.63
N THR A 251 -12.38 3.78 1.26
CA THR A 251 -13.40 4.66 0.67
C THR A 251 -12.76 5.98 0.24
N GLU A 252 -12.06 6.63 1.17
CA GLU A 252 -11.50 7.98 0.99
C GLU A 252 -9.99 8.04 1.24
N GLY A 253 -9.43 7.01 1.89
CA GLY A 253 -8.01 6.93 2.20
C GLY A 253 -7.14 7.12 0.96
N SER A 254 -6.05 7.87 1.10
CA SER A 254 -5.17 8.23 0.00
C SER A 254 -3.71 7.90 0.32
N LEU A 255 -2.88 7.76 -0.73
CA LEU A 255 -1.45 7.46 -0.60
C LEU A 255 -1.15 6.15 0.14
N ASN A 256 -2.07 5.17 0.09
CA ASN A 256 -1.83 3.87 0.69
C ASN A 256 -1.17 2.92 -0.31
N VAL A 257 -0.23 2.12 0.18
CA VAL A 257 0.46 1.09 -0.58
C VAL A 257 0.24 -0.25 0.10
N ALA A 258 -0.35 -1.21 -0.60
CA ALA A 258 -0.67 -2.54 -0.11
C ALA A 258 -0.16 -3.60 -1.08
N PHE A 259 0.76 -4.45 -0.60
CA PHE A 259 1.31 -5.60 -1.32
C PHE A 259 1.03 -6.87 -0.52
N GLY A 260 0.22 -7.77 -1.05
CA GLY A 260 -0.18 -9.02 -0.39
C GLY A 260 -1.70 -9.18 -0.35
N GLY A 261 -2.16 -10.43 -0.25
CA GLY A 261 -3.58 -10.72 -0.07
C GLY A 261 -4.11 -10.09 1.22
N TRP A 262 -5.27 -9.45 1.15
CA TRP A 262 -5.94 -8.81 2.30
C TRP A 262 -5.12 -7.75 3.05
N ALA A 263 -4.00 -7.27 2.50
CA ALA A 263 -3.25 -6.16 3.09
C ALA A 263 -4.12 -4.89 3.12
N LEU A 264 -4.17 -4.19 4.26
CA LEU A 264 -5.02 -3.01 4.49
C LEU A 264 -6.52 -3.25 4.18
N TRP A 265 -7.02 -4.48 4.34
CA TRP A 265 -8.40 -4.86 3.96
C TRP A 265 -9.47 -3.90 4.50
N SER A 266 -9.41 -3.54 5.78
CA SER A 266 -10.42 -2.71 6.45
C SER A 266 -10.19 -1.19 6.37
N ASN A 267 -9.16 -0.73 5.66
CA ASN A 267 -8.83 0.70 5.60
C ASN A 267 -10.04 1.46 5.08
N LYS A 268 -10.50 2.52 5.76
CA LYS A 268 -11.62 3.37 5.27
C LYS A 268 -11.11 4.75 4.89
N LEU A 269 -10.52 5.43 5.88
CA LEU A 269 -10.05 6.82 5.76
C LEU A 269 -8.54 6.96 5.98
N GLY A 270 -7.88 5.92 6.50
CA GLY A 270 -6.45 5.93 6.78
C GLY A 270 -5.62 6.28 5.55
N SER A 271 -4.58 7.08 5.73
CA SER A 271 -3.75 7.58 4.63
C SER A 271 -2.27 7.37 4.90
N ALA A 272 -1.48 7.36 3.81
CA ALA A 272 -0.03 7.18 3.86
C ALA A 272 0.44 5.90 4.58
N ASN A 273 -0.35 4.82 4.53
CA ASN A 273 0.05 3.53 5.09
C ASN A 273 0.80 2.70 4.05
N PHE A 274 1.86 2.01 4.48
CA PHE A 274 2.59 1.04 3.67
C PHE A 274 2.45 -0.35 4.30
N ALA A 275 1.82 -1.28 3.61
CA ALA A 275 1.60 -2.65 4.05
C ALA A 275 2.19 -3.62 3.02
N PHE A 276 3.16 -4.43 3.45
CA PHE A 276 3.77 -5.47 2.64
C PHE A 276 3.71 -6.80 3.39
N GLY A 277 2.98 -7.78 2.86
CA GLY A 277 2.72 -9.08 3.48
C GLY A 277 1.23 -9.38 3.56
N GLU A 278 0.89 -10.67 3.61
CA GLU A 278 -0.49 -11.09 3.80
C GLU A 278 -1.02 -10.62 5.15
N ASN A 279 -2.24 -10.05 5.17
CA ASN A 279 -2.89 -9.51 6.36
C ASN A 279 -2.12 -8.38 7.09
N ALA A 280 -1.11 -7.77 6.47
CA ALA A 280 -0.44 -6.60 7.03
C ALA A 280 -1.46 -5.44 7.14
N LEU A 281 -1.55 -4.82 8.33
CA LEU A 281 -2.54 -3.77 8.64
C LEU A 281 -4.00 -4.14 8.32
N PHE A 282 -4.36 -5.42 8.40
CA PHE A 282 -5.68 -5.93 8.00
C PHE A 282 -6.86 -5.13 8.61
N SER A 283 -6.82 -4.84 9.91
CA SER A 283 -7.90 -4.17 10.65
C SER A 283 -7.81 -2.64 10.66
N ASN A 284 -6.85 -2.04 9.96
CA ASN A 284 -6.68 -0.59 9.97
C ASN A 284 -7.94 0.07 9.43
N THR A 285 -8.58 0.98 10.16
CA THR A 285 -9.77 1.70 9.67
C THR A 285 -9.41 3.15 9.35
N ASN A 286 -8.69 3.80 10.27
CA ASN A 286 -8.38 5.24 10.23
C ASN A 286 -6.91 5.54 10.55
N GLY A 287 -6.15 4.54 11.00
CA GLY A 287 -4.72 4.70 11.26
C GLY A 287 -3.99 5.18 10.02
N SER A 288 -3.01 6.07 10.22
CA SER A 288 -2.28 6.74 9.15
C SER A 288 -0.78 6.71 9.41
N SER A 289 0.00 6.80 8.34
CA SER A 289 1.47 6.79 8.38
C SER A 289 2.07 5.54 9.04
N ASN A 290 1.39 4.39 8.97
CA ASN A 290 1.93 3.13 9.49
C ASN A 290 2.74 2.41 8.41
N LEU A 291 3.86 1.81 8.80
CA LEU A 291 4.67 0.92 7.96
C LEU A 291 4.61 -0.49 8.56
N ALA A 292 4.02 -1.43 7.83
CA ALA A 292 3.95 -2.84 8.17
C ALA A 292 4.64 -3.67 7.09
N PHE A 293 5.72 -4.36 7.45
CA PHE A 293 6.48 -5.21 6.55
C PHE A 293 6.61 -6.61 7.16
N GLY A 294 5.78 -7.55 6.70
CA GLY A 294 5.72 -8.92 7.19
C GLY A 294 4.28 -9.42 7.27
N ILE A 295 4.11 -10.74 7.24
CA ILE A 295 2.80 -11.38 7.40
C ILE A 295 2.25 -11.03 8.79
N ASN A 296 0.98 -10.61 8.85
CA ASN A 296 0.30 -10.16 10.07
C ASN A 296 0.99 -9.00 10.83
N SER A 297 1.96 -8.29 10.23
CA SER A 297 2.55 -7.11 10.86
C SER A 297 1.47 -6.04 11.07
N LEU A 298 1.35 -5.50 12.28
CA LEU A 298 0.32 -4.52 12.67
C LEU A 298 -1.12 -4.96 12.35
N LYS A 299 -1.41 -6.28 12.32
CA LYS A 299 -2.70 -6.83 11.85
C LYS A 299 -3.91 -6.19 12.52
N LEU A 300 -3.87 -6.04 13.86
CA LEU A 300 -5.02 -5.56 14.64
C LEU A 300 -5.05 -4.04 14.82
N ASN A 301 -4.13 -3.28 14.21
CA ASN A 301 -4.12 -1.83 14.31
C ASN A 301 -5.40 -1.28 13.68
N THR A 302 -6.17 -0.48 14.40
CA THR A 302 -7.41 0.14 13.90
C THR A 302 -7.21 1.63 13.64
N THR A 303 -6.78 2.38 14.66
CA THR A 303 -6.62 3.84 14.60
C THR A 303 -5.22 4.32 14.95
N GLY A 304 -4.33 3.43 15.41
CA GLY A 304 -2.95 3.78 15.72
C GLY A 304 -2.22 4.36 14.52
N THR A 305 -1.33 5.32 14.77
CA THR A 305 -0.61 6.07 13.74
C THR A 305 0.89 6.00 13.90
N ALA A 306 1.63 6.23 12.83
CA ALA A 306 3.09 6.32 12.83
C ALA A 306 3.81 5.07 13.40
N ASN A 307 3.17 3.89 13.36
CA ASN A 307 3.80 2.66 13.82
C ASN A 307 4.71 2.06 12.74
N LEU A 308 5.82 1.47 13.16
CA LEU A 308 6.77 0.74 12.32
C LEU A 308 6.83 -0.71 12.79
N GLY A 309 6.24 -1.63 12.05
CA GLY A 309 6.36 -3.08 12.26
C GLY A 309 7.13 -3.72 11.12
N ILE A 310 8.28 -4.34 11.41
CA ILE A 310 9.07 -5.11 10.45
C ILE A 310 9.29 -6.51 11.02
N GLY A 311 8.75 -7.52 10.35
CA GLY A 311 8.80 -8.93 10.78
C GLY A 311 7.40 -9.54 10.80
N GLU A 312 7.34 -10.86 10.69
CA GLU A 312 6.08 -11.58 10.89
C GLU A 312 5.55 -11.34 12.31
N ASN A 313 4.27 -11.03 12.44
CA ASN A 313 3.60 -10.74 13.72
C ASN A 313 4.19 -9.55 14.52
N ALA A 314 5.01 -8.68 13.92
CA ALA A 314 5.47 -7.47 14.58
C ALA A 314 4.29 -6.55 14.92
N LEU A 315 4.19 -6.11 16.18
CA LEU A 315 3.04 -5.33 16.70
C LEU A 315 1.66 -5.96 16.43
N LEU A 316 1.58 -7.30 16.40
CA LEU A 316 0.36 -8.04 16.06
C LEU A 316 -0.89 -7.54 16.82
N SER A 317 -0.76 -7.31 18.13
CA SER A 317 -1.88 -6.97 19.02
C SER A 317 -2.13 -5.47 19.17
N ASN A 318 -1.34 -4.62 18.50
CA ASN A 318 -1.49 -3.17 18.63
C ASN A 318 -2.83 -2.76 18.02
N THR A 319 -3.73 -2.18 18.80
CA THR A 319 -5.06 -1.74 18.32
C THR A 319 -5.08 -0.23 18.07
N VAL A 320 -4.68 0.56 19.08
CA VAL A 320 -4.75 2.02 19.03
C VAL A 320 -3.42 2.71 19.34
N GLY A 321 -2.42 1.96 19.79
CA GLY A 321 -1.10 2.51 20.11
C GLY A 321 -0.44 3.15 18.90
N SER A 322 0.30 4.23 19.14
CA SER A 322 0.92 5.04 18.09
C SER A 322 2.42 5.19 18.31
N ALA A 323 3.14 5.49 17.22
CA ALA A 323 4.58 5.73 17.23
C ALA A 323 5.41 4.57 17.85
N ASN A 324 4.89 3.34 17.77
CA ASN A 324 5.64 2.16 18.21
C ASN A 324 6.57 1.67 17.09
N ILE A 325 7.77 1.25 17.47
CA ILE A 325 8.76 0.62 16.59
C ILE A 325 8.94 -0.83 17.04
N ALA A 326 8.69 -1.78 16.15
CA ALA A 326 8.97 -3.19 16.35
C ALA A 326 9.72 -3.78 15.16
N ILE A 327 10.91 -4.32 15.40
CA ILE A 327 11.77 -4.90 14.37
C ILE A 327 12.18 -6.31 14.80
N GLY A 328 11.76 -7.33 14.03
CA GLY A 328 11.98 -8.75 14.29
C GLY A 328 10.67 -9.54 14.31
N THR A 329 10.75 -10.85 14.05
CA THR A 329 9.60 -11.77 14.16
C THR A 329 9.02 -11.73 15.56
N SER A 330 7.72 -11.48 15.65
CA SER A 330 6.94 -11.33 16.89
C SER A 330 7.48 -10.25 17.83
N SER A 331 8.25 -9.28 17.33
CA SER A 331 8.70 -8.15 18.14
C SER A 331 7.52 -7.25 18.50
N GLY A 332 7.43 -6.85 19.77
CA GLY A 332 6.36 -6.01 20.31
C GLY A 332 4.96 -6.60 20.12
N SER A 333 4.83 -7.89 19.83
CA SER A 333 3.56 -8.52 19.48
C SER A 333 2.50 -8.45 20.60
N ALA A 334 2.93 -8.26 21.84
CA ALA A 334 2.05 -8.08 23.00
C ALA A 334 1.63 -6.63 23.26
N ILE A 335 2.19 -5.64 22.55
CA ILE A 335 1.79 -4.23 22.70
C ILE A 335 0.35 -4.09 22.21
N THR A 336 -0.53 -3.51 23.03
CA THR A 336 -1.95 -3.34 22.72
C THR A 336 -2.31 -1.87 22.48
N THR A 337 -2.21 -1.05 23.52
CA THR A 337 -2.60 0.37 23.49
C THR A 337 -1.45 1.31 23.78
N GLY A 338 -0.31 0.76 24.22
CA GLY A 338 0.90 1.51 24.52
C GLY A 338 1.43 2.26 23.31
N SER A 339 2.04 3.43 23.53
CA SER A 339 2.60 4.29 22.48
C SER A 339 4.07 4.60 22.72
N ASN A 340 4.78 5.05 21.67
CA ASN A 340 6.20 5.40 21.72
C ASN A 340 7.09 4.27 22.26
N ASN A 341 6.71 3.01 22.05
CA ASN A 341 7.50 1.87 22.48
C ASN A 341 8.47 1.45 21.38
N ILE A 342 9.64 0.94 21.79
CA ILE A 342 10.66 0.41 20.88
C ILE A 342 10.96 -1.03 21.29
N ALA A 343 10.74 -1.99 20.39
CA ALA A 343 11.04 -3.40 20.58
C ALA A 343 11.89 -3.91 19.40
N ILE A 344 13.11 -4.37 19.66
CA ILE A 344 14.04 -4.81 18.61
C ILE A 344 14.59 -6.19 18.95
N GLY A 345 14.39 -7.15 18.05
CA GLY A 345 14.82 -8.54 18.20
C GLY A 345 13.67 -9.54 18.04
N ILE A 346 14.02 -10.80 17.79
CA ILE A 346 13.03 -11.88 17.71
C ILE A 346 12.37 -12.07 19.08
N ASN A 347 11.04 -12.06 19.12
CA ASN A 347 10.24 -12.13 20.36
C ASN A 347 10.61 -11.06 21.39
N ALA A 348 11.18 -9.91 20.97
CA ALA A 348 11.45 -8.82 21.90
C ALA A 348 10.14 -8.21 22.39
N GLN A 349 9.94 -8.12 23.70
CA GLN A 349 8.73 -7.52 24.29
C GLN A 349 9.09 -6.38 25.22
N VAL A 350 8.22 -5.37 25.29
CA VAL A 350 8.28 -4.35 26.34
C VAL A 350 7.67 -4.88 27.64
N ALA A 351 7.96 -4.21 28.75
CA ALA A 351 7.59 -4.71 30.07
C ALA A 351 6.07 -4.74 30.30
N ALA A 352 5.34 -3.75 29.79
CA ALA A 352 3.90 -3.64 29.91
C ALA A 352 3.24 -3.44 28.55
N ALA A 353 2.29 -4.33 28.20
CA ALA A 353 1.54 -4.32 26.94
C ALA A 353 0.80 -2.98 26.66
N ALA A 354 0.24 -2.38 27.69
CA ALA A 354 -0.48 -1.10 27.62
C ALA A 354 0.41 0.10 27.97
N GLY A 355 1.66 -0.13 28.38
CA GLY A 355 2.58 0.93 28.78
C GLY A 355 3.16 1.69 27.59
N SER A 356 3.58 2.92 27.82
CA SER A 356 4.16 3.80 26.81
C SER A 356 5.62 4.16 27.14
N ASN A 357 6.35 4.65 26.15
CA ASN A 357 7.73 5.13 26.29
C ASN A 357 8.69 4.05 26.82
N GLN A 358 8.51 2.79 26.41
CA GLN A 358 9.37 1.68 26.82
C GLN A 358 10.34 1.30 25.71
N LEU A 359 11.52 0.80 26.08
CA LEU A 359 12.49 0.19 25.17
C LEU A 359 12.74 -1.26 25.57
N SER A 360 12.89 -2.13 24.58
CA SER A 360 13.39 -3.49 24.70
C SER A 360 14.27 -3.82 23.49
N ILE A 361 15.53 -4.19 23.73
CA ILE A 361 16.44 -4.69 22.70
C ILE A 361 16.93 -6.07 23.12
N GLY A 362 16.56 -7.07 22.33
CA GLY A 362 16.97 -8.47 22.48
C GLY A 362 16.55 -9.10 23.80
N ASN A 363 15.51 -8.58 24.45
CA ASN A 363 15.11 -8.94 25.82
C ASN A 363 16.26 -8.85 26.85
N LEU A 364 17.25 -7.99 26.58
CA LEU A 364 18.42 -7.78 27.44
C LEU A 364 18.47 -6.34 27.93
N ILE A 365 18.33 -5.38 27.01
CA ILE A 365 18.33 -3.96 27.34
C ILE A 365 16.89 -3.51 27.43
N TYR A 366 16.49 -3.02 28.58
CA TYR A 366 15.19 -2.41 28.81
C TYR A 366 15.36 -0.94 29.16
N ALA A 367 14.40 -0.11 28.81
CA ALA A 367 14.29 1.22 29.39
C ALA A 367 12.84 1.61 29.62
N THR A 368 12.64 2.47 30.61
CA THR A 368 11.36 3.10 30.93
C THR A 368 11.44 4.59 30.63
N GLU A 369 10.30 5.24 30.42
CA GLU A 369 10.21 6.70 30.21
C GLU A 369 11.19 7.24 29.13
N VAL A 370 11.32 6.52 28.02
CA VAL A 370 12.06 6.95 26.82
C VAL A 370 11.27 8.04 26.07
N ASN A 371 11.10 9.17 26.75
CA ASN A 371 10.18 10.26 26.42
C ASN A 371 10.88 11.58 26.03
N GLY A 372 12.20 11.52 25.79
CA GLY A 372 12.98 12.69 25.38
C GLY A 372 12.51 13.24 24.03
N SER A 373 12.55 14.56 23.86
CA SER A 373 12.09 15.24 22.65
C SER A 373 12.81 16.57 22.45
N GLY A 374 13.22 16.86 21.22
CA GLY A 374 14.00 18.07 20.90
C GLY A 374 15.26 18.17 21.74
N SER A 375 15.40 19.26 22.50
CA SER A 375 16.52 19.49 23.43
C SER A 375 16.29 18.91 24.84
N VAL A 376 15.14 18.29 25.12
CA VAL A 376 14.81 17.71 26.42
C VAL A 376 15.29 16.27 26.49
N VAL A 377 16.19 15.98 27.42
CA VAL A 377 16.69 14.62 27.68
C VAL A 377 15.62 13.81 28.40
N SER A 378 15.50 12.54 28.04
CA SER A 378 14.58 11.58 28.67
C SER A 378 14.79 11.48 30.18
N THR A 379 13.68 11.38 30.93
CA THR A 379 13.70 11.12 32.37
C THR A 379 13.89 9.64 32.70
N GLY A 380 14.00 8.80 31.68
CA GLY A 380 14.07 7.35 31.78
C GLY A 380 15.30 6.77 32.43
N ASN A 381 15.18 5.47 32.69
CA ASN A 381 16.18 4.61 33.28
C ASN A 381 16.48 3.47 32.32
N VAL A 382 17.75 3.05 32.24
CA VAL A 382 18.19 1.91 31.42
C VAL A 382 18.52 0.73 32.32
N GLY A 383 17.95 -0.42 32.02
CA GLY A 383 18.22 -1.72 32.62
C GLY A 383 19.00 -2.63 31.67
N ILE A 384 20.03 -3.30 32.18
CA ILE A 384 20.72 -4.39 31.48
C ILE A 384 20.46 -5.67 32.28
N GLY A 385 19.71 -6.62 31.69
CA GLY A 385 19.29 -7.86 32.34
C GLY A 385 18.18 -7.68 33.38
N THR A 386 17.51 -6.53 33.40
CA THR A 386 16.36 -6.24 34.28
C THR A 386 15.31 -5.42 33.54
N MET A 387 14.04 -5.76 33.73
CA MET A 387 12.90 -5.08 33.10
C MET A 387 12.39 -3.88 33.91
N SER A 388 12.89 -3.69 35.14
CA SER A 388 12.42 -2.66 36.07
C SER A 388 13.61 -1.92 36.67
N PRO A 389 14.34 -1.12 35.87
CA PRO A 389 15.48 -0.36 36.37
C PRO A 389 15.03 0.73 37.36
N SER A 390 15.56 0.67 38.59
CA SER A 390 15.31 1.66 39.66
C SER A 390 16.10 2.95 39.46
N ASP A 391 17.30 2.81 38.88
CA ASP A 391 18.27 3.89 38.70
C ASP A 391 18.54 4.15 37.22
N LYS A 392 19.13 5.31 36.93
CA LYS A 392 19.47 5.73 35.55
C LYS A 392 20.18 4.63 34.76
N LEU A 393 21.04 3.87 35.43
CA LEU A 393 21.61 2.64 34.93
C LEU A 393 21.49 1.56 36.00
N SER A 394 20.65 0.56 35.75
CA SER A 394 20.53 -0.64 36.58
C SER A 394 21.11 -1.84 35.83
N VAL A 395 22.05 -2.57 36.45
CA VAL A 395 22.67 -3.75 35.83
C VAL A 395 22.46 -4.96 36.72
N ASN A 396 21.74 -5.97 36.20
CA ASN A 396 21.60 -7.26 36.86
C ASN A 396 22.81 -8.15 36.52
N GLY A 397 23.92 -7.89 37.20
CA GLY A 397 25.18 -8.60 36.96
C GLY A 397 26.41 -7.73 37.27
N ALA A 398 27.59 -8.23 36.88
CA ALA A 398 28.84 -7.53 37.13
C ALA A 398 29.15 -6.46 36.06
N VAL A 399 29.69 -5.33 36.49
CA VAL A 399 30.23 -4.28 35.60
C VAL A 399 31.76 -4.35 35.62
N ARG A 400 32.39 -4.60 34.46
CA ARG A 400 33.84 -4.55 34.29
C ARG A 400 34.23 -3.29 33.54
N CYS A 401 35.01 -2.41 34.17
CA CYS A 401 35.49 -1.17 33.57
C CYS A 401 36.98 -0.94 33.88
N LYS A 402 37.65 -0.10 33.09
CA LYS A 402 39.07 0.27 33.33
C LYS A 402 39.21 1.33 34.44
N LYS A 403 38.24 2.25 34.55
CA LYS A 403 38.22 3.34 35.52
C LYS A 403 36.77 3.77 35.76
N ILE A 404 36.40 3.99 37.02
CA ILE A 404 35.15 4.61 37.43
C ILE A 404 35.47 5.96 38.09
N LEU A 405 34.79 7.01 37.68
CA LEU A 405 34.91 8.35 38.25
C LEU A 405 33.58 8.69 38.90
N VAL A 406 33.59 9.04 40.18
CA VAL A 406 32.39 9.42 40.91
C VAL A 406 32.57 10.84 41.42
N ASN A 407 31.72 11.75 40.93
CA ASN A 407 31.71 13.13 41.37
C ASN A 407 30.78 13.25 42.57
N HIS A 408 31.35 13.46 43.75
CA HIS A 408 30.64 13.59 45.00
C HIS A 408 31.17 14.79 45.80
N SER A 409 30.29 15.47 46.52
CA SER A 409 30.58 16.64 47.35
C SER A 409 30.59 16.27 48.84
N GLY A 410 31.37 16.96 49.68
CA GLY A 410 31.34 16.71 51.13
C GLY A 410 32.36 15.68 51.60
N TRP A 411 33.56 15.69 51.01
CA TRP A 411 34.70 14.90 51.48
C TRP A 411 35.06 15.26 52.93
N ALA A 412 35.61 14.27 53.65
CA ALA A 412 35.65 14.24 55.10
C ALA A 412 36.59 15.27 55.75
N ASP A 413 37.36 16.04 54.98
CA ASP A 413 38.40 16.98 55.42
C ASP A 413 38.00 17.90 56.60
N TYR A 414 36.70 18.16 56.77
CA TYR A 414 36.15 18.88 57.93
C TYR A 414 36.46 18.25 59.29
N VAL A 415 36.85 16.96 59.36
CA VAL A 415 37.27 16.30 60.61
C VAL A 415 38.50 16.97 61.22
N PHE A 416 39.34 17.58 60.38
CA PHE A 416 40.52 18.33 60.84
C PHE A 416 40.24 19.79 61.19
N ASP A 417 38.99 20.26 61.04
CA ASP A 417 38.63 21.61 61.45
C ASP A 417 38.70 21.75 62.98
N SER A 418 39.16 22.92 63.46
CA SER A 418 39.29 23.22 64.89
C SER A 418 37.98 23.12 65.69
N THR A 419 36.84 23.24 65.01
CA THR A 419 35.50 23.14 65.60
C THR A 419 34.96 21.72 65.64
N TYR A 420 35.63 20.76 64.98
CA TYR A 420 35.19 19.38 64.95
C TYR A 420 35.31 18.71 66.33
N LYS A 421 34.20 18.15 66.80
CA LYS A 421 34.14 17.44 68.08
C LYS A 421 34.40 15.95 67.86
N LEU A 422 35.64 15.53 68.12
CA LEU A 422 36.01 14.13 68.11
C LEU A 422 35.19 13.35 69.15
N PRO A 423 34.50 12.25 68.77
CA PRO A 423 33.75 11.44 69.73
C PRO A 423 34.64 10.91 70.87
N GLU A 424 34.04 10.57 72.01
CA GLU A 424 34.79 9.94 73.09
C GLU A 424 34.90 8.43 72.87
N LEU A 425 36.09 7.86 73.07
CA LEU A 425 36.34 6.42 72.85
C LEU A 425 35.40 5.51 73.67
N ILE A 426 34.99 5.92 74.87
CA ILE A 426 34.06 5.15 75.72
C ILE A 426 32.69 5.06 75.05
N SER A 427 32.18 6.16 74.50
CA SER A 427 30.89 6.18 73.81
C SER A 427 30.94 5.38 72.50
N LEU A 428 32.07 5.44 71.79
CA LEU A 428 32.30 4.63 70.59
C LEU A 428 32.32 3.13 70.92
N GLU A 429 32.97 2.72 72.00
CA GLU A 429 33.00 1.32 72.45
C GLU A 429 31.59 0.80 72.78
N GLN A 430 30.79 1.59 73.48
CA GLN A 430 29.40 1.25 73.81
C GLN A 430 28.56 1.10 72.53
N TYR A 431 28.74 1.99 71.55
CA TYR A 431 28.06 1.90 70.27
C TYR A 431 28.39 0.60 69.54
N ILE A 432 29.68 0.28 69.40
CA ILE A 432 30.13 -0.94 68.73
C ILE A 432 29.61 -2.20 69.44
N LYS A 433 29.62 -2.22 70.78
CA LYS A 433 29.07 -3.33 71.57
C LYS A 433 27.60 -3.57 71.28
N LYS A 434 26.81 -2.49 71.10
CA LYS A 434 25.37 -2.54 70.85
C LYS A 434 25.02 -2.84 69.39
N TYR A 435 25.63 -2.14 68.43
CA TYR A 435 25.20 -2.15 67.02
C TYR A 435 26.08 -3.02 66.11
N LYS A 436 27.26 -3.46 66.56
CA LYS A 436 28.19 -4.33 65.81
C LYS A 436 28.74 -3.74 64.51
N HIS A 437 28.64 -2.43 64.32
CA HIS A 437 29.29 -1.69 63.23
C HIS A 437 29.73 -0.31 63.73
N LEU A 438 30.52 0.42 62.93
CA LEU A 438 30.95 1.78 63.25
C LEU A 438 29.81 2.78 63.05
N PRO A 439 29.73 3.86 63.85
CA PRO A 439 28.76 4.93 63.63
C PRO A 439 28.85 5.50 62.20
N GLY A 440 27.73 5.53 61.49
CA GLY A 440 27.62 6.04 60.12
C GLY A 440 27.98 5.04 59.02
N ILE A 441 28.60 3.90 59.34
CA ILE A 441 28.80 2.79 58.38
C ILE A 441 27.59 1.86 58.46
N PRO A 442 26.93 1.53 57.33
CA PRO A 442 25.77 0.65 57.34
C PRO A 442 26.12 -0.77 57.82
N SER A 443 25.16 -1.45 58.43
CA SER A 443 25.29 -2.84 58.84
C SER A 443 25.27 -3.79 57.64
N ALA A 444 25.82 -4.99 57.79
CA ALA A 444 25.81 -6.00 56.74
C ALA A 444 24.39 -6.39 56.28
N ALA A 445 23.42 -6.37 57.21
CA ALA A 445 22.02 -6.64 56.90
C ALA A 445 21.40 -5.53 56.03
N GLU A 446 21.71 -4.26 56.31
CA GLU A 446 21.24 -3.13 55.50
C GLU A 446 21.85 -3.14 54.09
N VAL A 447 23.14 -3.48 53.98
CA VAL A 447 23.82 -3.58 52.67
C VAL A 447 23.26 -4.74 51.84
N ALA A 448 22.91 -5.87 52.46
CA ALA A 448 22.32 -6.99 51.75
C ALA A 448 20.92 -6.70 51.22
N ASP A 449 20.14 -5.87 51.94
CA ASP A 449 18.77 -5.49 51.56
C ASP A 449 18.74 -4.37 50.51
N LYS A 450 19.55 -3.32 50.70
CA LYS A 450 19.45 -2.06 49.93
C LYS A 450 20.65 -1.76 49.03
N GLY A 451 21.70 -2.55 49.11
CA GLY A 451 22.99 -2.22 48.51
C GLY A 451 23.74 -1.14 49.30
N ILE A 452 24.86 -0.67 48.74
CA ILE A 452 25.68 0.38 49.34
C ILE A 452 26.02 1.45 48.30
N ASP A 453 25.85 2.72 48.66
CA ASP A 453 26.39 3.83 47.87
C ASP A 453 27.91 3.85 48.05
N VAL A 454 28.64 3.56 46.98
CA VAL A 454 30.09 3.45 47.02
C VAL A 454 30.74 4.81 47.34
N ALA A 455 30.19 5.93 46.88
CA ALA A 455 30.78 7.25 47.12
C ALA A 455 30.64 7.66 48.59
N GLU A 456 29.42 7.60 49.13
CA GLU A 456 29.14 7.90 50.53
C GLU A 456 29.90 6.97 51.47
N ASN A 457 30.01 5.68 51.11
CA ASN A 457 30.81 4.75 51.87
C ASN A 457 32.31 5.12 51.86
N GLN A 458 32.88 5.55 50.73
CA GLN A 458 34.27 6.03 50.69
C GLN A 458 34.46 7.30 51.52
N VAL A 459 33.51 8.24 51.51
CA VAL A 459 33.54 9.44 52.37
C VAL A 459 33.49 9.06 53.85
N MET A 460 32.59 8.16 54.24
CA MET A 460 32.47 7.73 55.63
C MET A 460 33.70 6.95 56.09
N LEU A 461 34.26 6.09 55.23
CA LEU A 461 35.52 5.39 55.51
C LEU A 461 36.68 6.39 55.68
N LEU A 462 36.79 7.39 54.81
CA LEU A 462 37.79 8.45 54.95
C LEU A 462 37.63 9.20 56.27
N LYS A 463 36.40 9.60 56.63
CA LYS A 463 36.10 10.20 57.93
C LYS A 463 36.60 9.34 59.10
N LYS A 464 36.39 8.03 59.04
CA LYS A 464 36.85 7.10 60.09
C LYS A 464 38.36 6.98 60.14
N ILE A 465 39.04 7.04 59.00
CA ILE A 465 40.50 7.10 58.92
C ILE A 465 41.02 8.40 59.54
N GLU A 466 40.37 9.54 59.31
CA GLU A 466 40.76 10.83 59.87
C GLU A 466 40.50 10.92 61.38
N GLU A 467 39.33 10.46 61.86
CA GLU A 467 39.03 10.33 63.29
C GLU A 467 40.06 9.42 63.98
N LEU A 468 40.39 8.27 63.37
CA LEU A 468 41.43 7.37 63.86
C LEU A 468 42.79 8.08 63.93
N THR A 469 43.12 8.87 62.92
CA THR A 469 44.37 9.66 62.89
C THR A 469 44.42 10.65 64.06
N LEU A 470 43.32 11.33 64.38
CA LEU A 470 43.24 12.22 65.55
C LEU A 470 43.38 11.47 66.88
N TYR A 471 42.76 10.29 67.02
CA TYR A 471 42.94 9.45 68.21
C TYR A 471 44.40 9.00 68.37
N VAL A 472 45.06 8.60 67.29
CA VAL A 472 46.48 8.18 67.29
C VAL A 472 47.39 9.35 67.68
N ILE A 473 47.16 10.54 67.13
CA ILE A 473 47.90 11.76 67.52
C ILE A 473 47.69 12.05 69.01
N GLY A 474 46.45 11.95 69.51
CA GLY A 474 46.14 12.14 70.92
C GLY A 474 46.79 11.09 71.83
N GLN A 475 46.82 9.83 71.41
CA GLN A 475 47.51 8.75 72.12
C GLN A 475 49.03 8.97 72.15
N ASN A 476 49.65 9.41 71.04
CA ASN A 476 51.07 9.71 71.00
C ASN A 476 51.44 10.85 71.96
N LYS A 477 50.65 11.93 72.00
CA LYS A 477 50.84 13.02 72.98
C LYS A 477 50.75 12.53 74.43
N LYS A 478 49.80 11.65 74.74
CA LYS A 478 49.70 11.03 76.07
C LYS A 478 50.90 10.13 76.37
N LEU A 479 51.37 9.36 75.40
CA LEU A 479 52.54 8.50 75.54
C LEU A 479 53.82 9.32 75.80
N GLU A 480 54.03 10.41 75.05
CA GLU A 480 55.13 11.35 75.28
C GLU A 480 55.08 11.96 76.68
N SER A 481 53.90 12.36 77.15
CA SER A 481 53.70 12.83 78.53
C SER A 481 54.07 11.76 79.54
N VAL A 482 53.58 10.52 79.39
CA VAL A 482 53.88 9.41 80.29
C VAL A 482 55.38 9.07 80.27
N VAL A 483 56.04 9.13 79.11
CA VAL A 483 57.49 8.93 78.99
C VAL A 483 58.24 10.04 79.72
N SER A 484 57.84 11.30 79.55
CA SER A 484 58.42 12.45 80.26
C SER A 484 58.24 12.32 81.78
N ASP A 485 57.03 12.00 82.24
CA ASP A 485 56.72 11.78 83.66
C ASP A 485 57.55 10.63 84.23
N ASN A 486 57.74 9.54 83.47
CA ASN A 486 58.58 8.41 83.84
C ASN A 486 60.06 8.79 83.95
N GLU A 487 60.60 9.59 83.03
CA GLU A 487 61.97 10.09 83.12
C GLU A 487 62.15 11.01 84.34
N GLU A 488 61.15 11.84 84.66
CA GLU A 488 61.16 12.65 85.88
C GLU A 488 61.11 11.80 87.15
N LEU A 489 60.25 10.77 87.19
CA LEU A 489 60.16 9.81 88.28
C LEU A 489 61.48 9.04 88.47
N LYS A 490 62.11 8.57 87.38
CA LYS A 490 63.44 7.93 87.44
C LYS A 490 64.50 8.88 88.01
N LYS A 491 64.46 10.16 87.64
CA LYS A 491 65.38 11.18 88.17
C LYS A 491 65.18 11.38 89.68
N LYS A 492 63.93 11.49 90.15
CA LYS A 492 63.58 11.57 91.57
C LYS A 492 64.02 10.32 92.35
N LEU A 493 63.84 9.13 91.78
CA LEU A 493 64.28 7.86 92.37
C LEU A 493 65.81 7.79 92.52
N ARG A 494 66.57 8.21 91.51
CA ARG A 494 68.05 8.29 91.57
C ARG A 494 68.53 9.26 92.66
N GLN A 495 67.82 10.37 92.88
CA GLN A 495 68.13 11.32 93.94
C GLN A 495 67.86 10.75 95.34
N LEU A 496 66.88 9.86 95.48
CA LEU A 496 66.58 9.17 96.75
C LEU A 496 67.55 8.02 97.06
N MET A 497 68.07 7.33 96.04
CA MET A 497 69.05 6.24 96.20
C MET A 497 70.50 6.73 96.44
N ASN A 498 70.78 8.00 96.17
CA ASN A 498 72.09 8.64 96.40
C ASN A 498 72.14 9.45 97.72
N LYS A 499 71.13 9.29 98.58
CA LYS A 499 71.14 9.63 100.00
C LYS A 499 71.25 8.34 100.80
#